data_AF-A0AAP8PG53-F1
#
_entry.id   AF-A0AAP8PG53-F1
#
_cell.length_a   1.000
_cell.length_b   1.000
_cell.length_c   1.000
_cell.angle_alpha   90.00
_cell.angle_beta   90.00
_cell.angle_gamma   90.00
#
_symmetry.space_group_name_H-M   'P 1'
#
loop_
_entity.id
_entity.type
_entity.pdbx_description
1 polymer ?
#
loop_
_entity_poly.entity_id
_entity_poly.type
_entity_poly.pdbx_seq_one_letter_code
_entity_poly.pdbx_strand_id
1 'polypeptide(L)'
;MIDKGQMLSRHDFSKVNWGILAAAALLFSVGAALLVLPLLSSIDESEVITLLQAGAGTILLGCTLLALRHYLRPTLTYRLYEHGVRVFDGHHHKERFIPFEKIGDIYRFRGGKAFGGLFDVTAFRAGADQPWCTVFSNVAHSWRLADVIVDQQLQQRGPLALNALYQGEVVPFHTVEGDARWLWQLLLGKRQGTPTETLRLSATLLATERGNVPLEQIRAVENHPQRGIRLLDGQGNVLFAINYDSLLSADLFIALLEHMIHNRIPAYHNPAMTRPSV
;
A
#
# COMPACT_ATOMS: atom_id res chain seq x y z
N MET A 1 -10.59 21.02 17.68
CA MET A 1 -11.29 19.78 17.29
C MET A 1 -10.95 19.55 15.83
N ILE A 2 -10.33 18.42 15.45
CA ILE A 2 -10.00 18.17 14.03
C ILE A 2 -11.30 17.93 13.27
N ASP A 3 -11.58 18.73 12.25
CA ASP A 3 -12.71 18.50 11.36
C ASP A 3 -12.41 17.27 10.49
N LYS A 4 -13.23 16.24 10.65
CA LYS A 4 -13.08 14.98 9.93
C LYS A 4 -13.93 14.96 8.65
N GLY A 5 -14.96 15.81 8.57
CA GLY A 5 -16.03 15.68 7.58
C GLY A 5 -16.89 14.43 7.81
N GLN A 6 -17.71 14.08 6.82
CA GLN A 6 -18.58 12.92 6.88
C GLN A 6 -17.82 11.60 6.69
N MET A 7 -18.34 10.52 7.28
CA MET A 7 -17.78 9.17 7.07
C MET A 7 -18.26 8.64 5.73
N LEU A 8 -17.32 8.32 4.84
CA LEU A 8 -17.60 7.85 3.48
C LEU A 8 -17.68 6.31 3.40
N SER A 9 -16.77 5.62 4.10
CA SER A 9 -16.72 4.16 4.06
C SER A 9 -16.01 3.54 5.25
N ARG A 10 -16.29 2.25 5.49
CA ARG A 10 -15.69 1.44 6.54
C ARG A 10 -14.93 0.27 5.93
N HIS A 11 -13.73 0.04 6.43
CA HIS A 11 -12.76 -0.93 5.93
C HIS A 11 -12.26 -1.78 7.11
N ASP A 12 -13.09 -2.75 7.52
CA ASP A 12 -12.74 -3.73 8.55
C ASP A 12 -12.20 -5.02 7.92
N PHE A 13 -12.36 -6.17 8.60
CA PHE A 13 -12.00 -7.47 8.05
C PHE A 13 -12.83 -7.82 6.82
N SER A 14 -12.17 -8.24 5.74
CA SER A 14 -12.78 -8.61 4.46
C SER A 14 -13.92 -9.62 4.59
N LYS A 15 -14.89 -9.58 3.67
CA LYS A 15 -16.02 -10.53 3.58
C LYS A 15 -15.56 -11.99 3.48
N VAL A 16 -14.33 -12.25 3.05
CA VAL A 16 -13.70 -13.59 3.05
C VAL A 16 -13.76 -14.25 4.44
N ASN A 17 -13.74 -13.44 5.51
CA ASN A 17 -13.97 -13.85 6.89
C ASN A 17 -15.26 -14.68 7.09
N TRP A 18 -16.36 -14.26 6.44
CA TRP A 18 -17.65 -14.96 6.56
C TRP A 18 -17.62 -16.33 5.88
N GLY A 19 -16.93 -16.43 4.73
CA GLY A 19 -16.74 -17.71 4.05
C GLY A 19 -15.98 -18.72 4.90
N ILE A 20 -14.89 -18.30 5.55
CA ILE A 20 -14.12 -19.16 6.45
C ILE A 20 -14.96 -19.60 7.67
N LEU A 21 -15.75 -18.68 8.23
CA LEU A 21 -16.61 -19.00 9.37
C LEU A 21 -17.72 -20.00 9.00
N ALA A 22 -18.36 -19.81 7.85
CA ALA A 22 -19.38 -20.72 7.34
C ALA A 22 -18.80 -22.12 7.05
N ALA A 23 -17.62 -22.18 6.43
CA ALA A 23 -16.91 -23.44 6.18
C ALA A 23 -16.54 -24.16 7.48
N ALA A 24 -16.00 -23.44 8.47
CA ALA A 24 -15.69 -24.01 9.78
C ALA A 24 -16.94 -24.53 10.49
N ALA A 25 -18.05 -23.78 10.46
CA ALA A 25 -19.32 -24.21 11.06
C ALA A 25 -19.88 -25.47 10.38
N LEU A 26 -19.77 -25.58 9.06
CA LEU A 26 -20.15 -26.77 8.31
C LEU A 26 -19.27 -27.97 8.70
N LEU A 27 -17.96 -27.80 8.76
CA LEU A 27 -17.02 -28.85 9.17
C LEU A 27 -17.30 -29.35 10.59
N PHE A 28 -17.59 -28.45 11.53
CA PHE A 28 -17.97 -28.86 12.88
C PHE A 28 -19.31 -29.59 12.92
N SER A 29 -20.29 -29.16 12.13
CA SER A 29 -21.60 -29.82 12.06
C SER A 29 -21.48 -31.23 11.49
N VAL A 30 -20.73 -31.39 10.39
CA VAL A 30 -20.48 -32.70 9.75
C VAL A 30 -19.65 -33.59 10.67
N GLY A 31 -18.58 -33.06 11.28
CA GLY A 31 -17.75 -33.82 12.20
C GLY A 31 -18.50 -34.30 13.44
N ALA A 32 -19.34 -33.43 14.02
CA ALA A 32 -20.20 -33.82 15.13
C ALA A 32 -21.21 -34.90 14.73
N ALA A 33 -21.83 -34.80 13.55
CA ALA A 33 -22.74 -35.82 13.05
C ALA A 33 -22.03 -37.18 12.88
N LEU A 34 -20.81 -37.19 12.32
CA LEU A 34 -20.00 -38.42 12.17
C LEU A 34 -19.61 -39.05 13.51
N LEU A 35 -19.37 -38.24 14.55
CA LEU A 35 -19.08 -38.75 15.89
C LEU A 35 -20.31 -39.33 16.60
N VAL A 36 -21.51 -38.80 16.32
CA VAL A 36 -22.77 -39.25 16.95
C VAL A 36 -23.39 -40.43 16.20
N LEU A 37 -23.17 -40.54 14.89
CA LEU A 37 -23.77 -41.59 14.05
C LEU A 37 -23.58 -43.02 14.59
N PRO A 38 -22.38 -43.44 15.06
CA PRO A 38 -22.19 -44.76 15.65
C PRO A 38 -23.08 -45.08 16.85
N LEU A 39 -23.52 -44.07 17.60
CA LEU A 39 -24.40 -44.24 18.77
C LEU A 39 -25.86 -44.50 18.39
N LEU A 40 -26.24 -44.15 17.15
CA LEU A 40 -27.63 -44.19 16.67
C LEU A 40 -27.92 -45.40 15.77
N SER A 41 -26.90 -46.18 15.42
CA SER A 41 -27.00 -47.27 14.43
C SER A 41 -26.17 -48.48 14.86
N SER A 42 -26.68 -49.68 14.56
CA SER A 42 -25.93 -50.93 14.75
C SER A 42 -24.92 -51.10 13.62
N ILE A 43 -23.70 -50.62 13.84
CA ILE A 43 -22.60 -50.64 12.86
C ILE A 43 -21.44 -51.49 13.41
N ASP A 44 -20.69 -52.15 12.52
CA ASP A 44 -19.51 -52.94 12.86
C ASP A 44 -18.36 -52.09 13.45
N GLU A 45 -17.54 -52.67 14.32
CA GLU A 45 -16.47 -51.96 15.05
C GLU A 45 -15.46 -51.25 14.12
N SER A 46 -15.13 -51.83 12.98
CA SER A 46 -14.21 -51.23 12.00
C SER A 46 -14.79 -49.96 11.38
N GLU A 47 -16.09 -49.95 11.10
CA GLU A 47 -16.82 -48.79 10.60
C GLU A 47 -17.03 -47.73 11.68
N VAL A 48 -17.20 -48.14 12.95
CA VAL A 48 -17.20 -47.21 14.08
C VAL A 48 -15.86 -46.46 14.18
N ILE A 49 -14.74 -47.17 14.07
CA ILE A 49 -13.40 -46.55 14.13
C ILE A 49 -13.19 -45.58 12.95
N THR A 50 -13.59 -45.95 11.74
CA THR A 50 -13.43 -45.06 10.57
C THR A 50 -14.28 -43.79 10.68
N LEU A 51 -15.53 -43.90 11.17
CA LEU A 51 -16.40 -42.76 11.43
C LEU A 51 -15.83 -41.84 12.51
N LEU A 52 -15.27 -42.40 13.59
CA LEU A 52 -14.62 -41.61 14.64
C LEU A 52 -13.38 -40.86 14.12
N GLN A 53 -12.54 -41.52 13.32
CA GLN A 53 -11.37 -40.89 12.70
C GLN A 53 -11.76 -39.78 11.72
N ALA A 54 -12.76 -40.02 10.88
CA ALA A 54 -13.28 -39.02 9.94
C ALA A 54 -13.91 -37.82 10.68
N GLY A 55 -14.69 -38.07 11.74
CA GLY A 55 -15.27 -37.04 12.60
C GLY A 55 -14.20 -36.20 13.30
N ALA A 56 -13.18 -36.83 13.88
CA ALA A 56 -12.06 -36.13 14.51
C ALA A 56 -11.26 -35.30 13.49
N GLY A 57 -10.96 -35.87 12.31
CA GLY A 57 -10.23 -35.19 11.24
C GLY A 57 -10.97 -33.96 10.68
N THR A 58 -12.29 -34.05 10.51
CA THR A 58 -13.12 -32.93 10.04
C THR A 58 -13.20 -31.81 11.08
N ILE A 59 -13.30 -32.13 12.37
CA ILE A 59 -13.22 -31.13 13.45
C ILE A 59 -11.85 -30.45 13.48
N LEU A 60 -10.76 -31.21 13.37
CA LEU A 60 -9.40 -30.67 13.30
C LEU A 60 -9.22 -29.70 12.12
N LEU A 61 -9.79 -30.02 10.96
CA LEU A 61 -9.79 -29.13 9.81
C LEU A 61 -10.56 -27.83 10.09
N GLY A 62 -11.72 -27.92 10.75
CA GLY A 62 -12.50 -26.76 11.20
C GLY A 62 -11.70 -25.86 12.17
N CYS A 63 -11.02 -26.46 13.15
CA CYS A 63 -10.12 -25.75 14.06
C CYS A 63 -8.96 -25.07 13.32
N THR A 64 -8.38 -25.76 12.33
CA THR A 64 -7.29 -25.22 11.50
C THR A 64 -7.74 -23.99 10.72
N LEU A 65 -8.96 -24.00 10.15
CA LEU A 65 -9.53 -22.84 9.48
C LEU A 65 -9.76 -21.66 10.45
N LEU A 66 -10.22 -21.93 11.68
CA LEU A 66 -10.37 -20.88 12.69
C LEU A 66 -9.03 -20.29 13.15
N ALA A 67 -7.99 -21.13 13.29
CA ALA A 67 -6.64 -20.68 13.61
C ALA A 67 -6.07 -19.82 12.47
N LEU A 68 -6.20 -20.27 11.22
CA LEU A 68 -5.81 -19.51 10.04
C LEU A 68 -6.56 -18.17 9.96
N ARG A 69 -7.87 -18.16 10.23
CA ARG A 69 -8.68 -16.94 10.30
C ARG A 69 -8.17 -15.97 11.36
N HIS A 70 -7.79 -16.48 12.53
CA HIS A 70 -7.24 -15.65 13.61
C HIS A 70 -5.92 -15.00 13.16
N TYR A 71 -5.05 -15.77 12.52
CA TYR A 71 -3.78 -15.28 11.97
C TYR A 71 -3.97 -14.25 10.84
N LEU A 72 -5.00 -14.40 10.00
CA LEU A 72 -5.32 -13.49 8.90
C LEU A 72 -6.05 -12.22 9.34
N ARG A 73 -6.41 -12.04 10.62
CA ARG A 73 -7.10 -10.84 11.07
C ARG A 73 -6.23 -9.60 10.83
N PRO A 74 -6.78 -8.53 10.25
CA PRO A 74 -6.01 -7.31 10.05
C PRO A 74 -5.69 -6.67 11.39
N THR A 75 -4.42 -6.31 11.59
CA THR A 75 -3.93 -5.55 12.74
C THR A 75 -4.56 -4.16 12.80
N LEU A 76 -4.74 -3.54 11.63
CA LEU A 76 -5.28 -2.19 11.46
C LEU A 76 -6.60 -2.24 10.69
N THR A 77 -7.58 -1.47 11.15
CA THR A 77 -8.85 -1.23 10.44
C THR A 77 -9.03 0.25 10.18
N TYR A 78 -9.79 0.58 9.13
CA TYR A 78 -9.85 1.94 8.62
C TYR A 78 -11.28 2.44 8.48
N ARG A 79 -11.47 3.73 8.77
CA ARG A 79 -12.67 4.46 8.39
C ARG A 79 -12.26 5.65 7.56
N LEU A 80 -12.80 5.72 6.35
CA LEU A 80 -12.55 6.80 5.42
C LEU A 80 -13.52 7.94 5.73
N TYR A 81 -12.98 9.13 5.87
CA TYR A 81 -13.75 10.36 5.98
C TYR A 81 -13.35 11.31 4.83
N GLU A 82 -14.14 12.37 4.63
CA GLU A 82 -13.88 13.36 3.58
C GLU A 82 -12.50 14.01 3.68
N HIS A 83 -12.04 14.31 4.90
CA HIS A 83 -10.77 15.03 5.10
C HIS A 83 -9.60 14.13 5.52
N GLY A 84 -9.81 12.83 5.65
CA GLY A 84 -8.73 11.92 6.03
C GLY A 84 -9.17 10.52 6.41
N VAL A 85 -8.21 9.75 6.93
CA VAL A 85 -8.43 8.35 7.31
C VAL A 85 -8.28 8.22 8.81
N ARG A 86 -9.28 7.60 9.45
CA ARG A 86 -9.14 7.14 10.82
C ARG A 86 -8.64 5.71 10.83
N VAL A 87 -7.51 5.50 11.48
CA VAL A 87 -6.84 4.21 11.66
C VAL A 87 -7.12 3.72 13.08
N PHE A 88 -7.59 2.49 13.19
CA PHE A 88 -7.82 1.81 14.45
C PHE A 88 -6.86 0.63 14.57
N ASP A 89 -6.08 0.64 15.65
CA ASP A 89 -5.24 -0.47 16.05
C ASP A 89 -6.02 -1.39 16.97
N GLY A 90 -6.33 -2.60 16.47
CA GLY A 90 -7.11 -3.59 17.21
C GLY A 90 -6.36 -4.21 18.39
N HIS A 91 -5.02 -4.19 18.38
CA HIS A 91 -4.19 -4.80 19.43
C HIS A 91 -3.90 -3.83 20.57
N HIS A 92 -3.67 -2.56 20.25
CA HIS A 92 -3.34 -1.54 21.26
C HIS A 92 -4.53 -0.65 21.65
N HIS A 93 -5.72 -0.87 21.07
CA HIS A 93 -6.92 -0.05 21.26
C HIS A 93 -6.67 1.45 21.03
N LYS A 94 -5.73 1.78 20.15
CA LYS A 94 -5.40 3.16 19.79
C LYS A 94 -6.13 3.54 18.52
N GLU A 95 -6.70 4.74 18.52
CA GLU A 95 -7.21 5.36 17.30
C GLU A 95 -6.35 6.57 16.93
N ARG A 96 -6.14 6.76 15.63
CA ARG A 96 -5.45 7.92 15.08
C ARG A 96 -6.22 8.42 13.87
N PHE A 97 -6.40 9.73 13.77
CA PHE A 97 -6.87 10.36 12.54
C PHE A 97 -5.68 10.96 11.79
N ILE A 98 -5.57 10.63 10.51
CA ILE A 98 -4.54 11.16 9.61
C ILE A 98 -5.27 11.96 8.52
N PRO A 99 -5.21 13.31 8.60
CA PRO A 99 -5.73 14.16 7.53
C PRO A 99 -5.00 13.89 6.21
N PHE A 100 -5.70 13.98 5.08
CA PHE A 100 -5.09 13.76 3.76
C PHE A 100 -3.94 14.73 3.48
N GLU A 101 -4.11 16.01 3.85
CA GLU A 101 -3.07 17.04 3.75
C GLU A 101 -1.78 16.70 4.50
N LYS A 102 -1.86 15.83 5.51
CA LYS A 102 -0.71 15.40 6.31
C LYS A 102 -0.07 14.14 5.75
N ILE A 103 -0.64 13.45 4.77
CA ILE A 103 -0.04 12.21 4.23
C ILE A 103 1.19 12.55 3.39
N GLY A 104 2.36 12.35 3.99
CA GLY A 104 3.66 12.58 3.36
C GLY A 104 4.03 11.45 2.41
N ASP A 105 4.27 10.26 2.94
CA ASP A 105 4.81 9.14 2.17
C ASP A 105 3.76 8.06 1.96
N ILE A 106 3.73 7.54 0.74
CA ILE A 106 2.96 6.35 0.37
C ILE A 106 3.92 5.31 -0.22
N TYR A 107 3.91 4.11 0.32
CA TYR A 107 4.58 2.94 -0.23
C TYR A 107 3.55 2.01 -0.83
N ARG A 108 3.77 1.53 -2.05
CA ARG A 108 2.85 0.59 -2.71
C ARG A 108 3.63 -0.57 -3.30
N PHE A 109 3.37 -1.76 -2.76
CA PHE A 109 3.86 -3.03 -3.27
C PHE A 109 2.72 -3.75 -3.98
N ARG A 110 2.96 -4.19 -5.22
CA ARG A 110 1.99 -4.96 -6.00
C ARG A 110 2.54 -6.36 -6.19
N GLY A 111 1.94 -7.34 -5.54
CA GLY A 111 2.45 -8.72 -5.44
C GLY A 111 2.38 -9.56 -6.72
N GLY A 112 2.22 -8.92 -7.88
CA GLY A 112 2.06 -9.56 -9.17
C GLY A 112 0.71 -10.28 -9.35
N LYS A 113 0.38 -10.56 -10.61
CA LYS A 113 -0.87 -11.26 -10.97
C LYS A 113 -0.91 -12.72 -10.52
N ALA A 114 0.24 -13.34 -10.24
CA ALA A 114 0.35 -14.77 -9.92
C ALA A 114 -0.42 -15.16 -8.64
N PHE A 115 -0.62 -14.22 -7.72
CA PHE A 115 -1.41 -14.42 -6.50
C PHE A 115 -2.70 -13.58 -6.49
N GLY A 116 -3.20 -13.15 -7.66
CA GLY A 116 -4.45 -12.39 -7.77
C GLY A 116 -4.49 -11.10 -6.94
N GLY A 117 -3.35 -10.46 -6.69
CA GLY A 117 -3.26 -9.26 -5.84
C GLY A 117 -3.39 -9.52 -4.34
N LEU A 118 -3.35 -10.78 -3.88
CA LEU A 118 -3.39 -11.15 -2.45
C LEU A 118 -2.24 -10.55 -1.64
N PHE A 119 -1.13 -10.22 -2.30
CA PHE A 119 0.03 -9.57 -1.68
C PHE A 119 0.14 -8.09 -2.04
N ASP A 120 -0.93 -7.47 -2.54
CA ASP A 120 -0.94 -6.02 -2.72
C ASP A 120 -1.01 -5.33 -1.36
N VAL A 121 -0.03 -4.45 -1.12
CA VAL A 121 0.12 -3.75 0.14
C VAL A 121 0.35 -2.29 -0.15
N THR A 122 -0.46 -1.45 0.49
CA THR A 122 -0.26 0.00 0.49
C THR A 122 0.03 0.42 1.91
N ALA A 123 1.14 1.10 2.15
CA ALA A 123 1.46 1.69 3.44
C ALA A 123 1.53 3.20 3.30
N PHE A 124 1.01 3.95 4.27
CA PHE A 124 1.09 5.40 4.25
C PHE A 124 1.46 5.94 5.62
N ARG A 125 2.09 7.12 5.67
CA ARG A 125 2.43 7.81 6.91
C ARG A 125 2.37 9.32 6.74
N ALA A 126 2.21 10.02 7.85
CA ALA A 126 2.14 11.48 7.81
C ALA A 126 3.52 12.14 7.58
N GLY A 127 4.57 11.55 8.13
CA GLY A 127 5.94 12.07 8.03
C GLY A 127 6.96 10.99 8.35
N ALA A 128 8.24 11.29 8.16
CA ALA A 128 9.32 10.33 8.35
C ALA A 128 9.45 9.79 9.78
N ASP A 129 9.02 10.59 10.75
CA ASP A 129 8.98 10.34 12.19
C ASP A 129 7.72 9.56 12.64
N GLN A 130 6.74 9.40 11.74
CA GLN A 130 5.44 8.81 12.07
C GLN A 130 5.37 7.34 11.66
N PRO A 131 4.69 6.49 12.44
CA PRO A 131 4.54 5.08 12.12
C PRO A 131 3.77 4.87 10.81
N TRP A 132 4.14 3.81 10.10
CA TRP A 132 3.44 3.35 8.92
C TRP A 132 2.05 2.80 9.26
N CYS A 133 1.07 3.14 8.44
CA CYS A 133 -0.27 2.58 8.43
C CYS A 133 -0.40 1.65 7.22
N THR A 134 -0.46 0.34 7.43
CA THR A 134 -0.41 -0.69 6.40
C THR A 134 -1.79 -1.24 6.02
N VAL A 135 -2.22 -0.97 4.79
CA VAL A 135 -3.45 -1.49 4.17
C VAL A 135 -3.11 -2.75 3.38
N PHE A 136 -3.48 -3.90 3.94
CA PHE A 136 -3.32 -5.22 3.32
C PHE A 136 -4.60 -5.67 2.59
N SER A 137 -4.47 -6.68 1.74
CA SER A 137 -5.58 -7.33 1.02
C SER A 137 -6.65 -7.96 1.92
N ASN A 138 -6.32 -8.30 3.18
CA ASN A 138 -7.27 -8.83 4.16
C ASN A 138 -8.24 -7.76 4.71
N VAL A 139 -8.00 -6.48 4.44
CA VAL A 139 -8.92 -5.38 4.75
C VAL A 139 -10.01 -5.29 3.66
N ALA A 140 -11.26 -5.12 4.08
CA ALA A 140 -12.40 -4.97 3.18
C ALA A 140 -12.24 -3.75 2.26
N HIS A 141 -12.41 -3.94 0.95
CA HIS A 141 -12.26 -2.88 -0.06
C HIS A 141 -10.91 -2.14 0.03
N SER A 142 -9.84 -2.86 0.38
CA SER A 142 -8.48 -2.33 0.53
C SER A 142 -7.98 -1.59 -0.70
N TRP A 143 -8.26 -2.10 -1.92
CA TRP A 143 -7.87 -1.43 -3.17
C TRP A 143 -8.52 -0.05 -3.32
N ARG A 144 -9.82 0.06 -3.04
CA ARG A 144 -10.53 1.36 -3.09
C ARG A 144 -9.96 2.32 -2.05
N LEU A 145 -9.64 1.84 -0.85
CA LEU A 145 -9.01 2.67 0.17
C LEU A 145 -7.63 3.17 -0.27
N ALA A 146 -6.80 2.29 -0.82
CA ALA A 146 -5.48 2.62 -1.31
C ALA A 146 -5.54 3.66 -2.45
N ASP A 147 -6.44 3.46 -3.42
CA ASP A 147 -6.60 4.39 -4.54
C ASP A 147 -7.08 5.76 -4.06
N VAL A 148 -8.04 5.83 -3.13
CA VAL A 148 -8.46 7.12 -2.55
C VAL A 148 -7.32 7.81 -1.82
N ILE A 149 -6.48 7.09 -1.08
CA ILE A 149 -5.34 7.69 -0.37
C ILE A 149 -4.33 8.28 -1.38
N VAL A 150 -4.07 7.58 -2.48
CA VAL A 150 -3.20 8.06 -3.56
C VAL A 150 -3.81 9.29 -4.25
N ASP A 151 -5.07 9.21 -4.64
CA ASP A 151 -5.79 10.32 -5.30
C ASP A 151 -5.80 11.58 -4.43
N GLN A 152 -6.03 11.41 -3.13
CA GLN A 152 -6.01 12.53 -2.18
C GLN A 152 -4.60 13.09 -2.01
N GLN A 153 -3.55 12.27 -2.01
CA GLN A 153 -2.18 12.78 -2.03
C GLN A 153 -1.91 13.61 -3.29
N LEU A 154 -2.33 13.13 -4.46
CA LEU A 154 -2.17 13.84 -5.73
C LEU A 154 -2.93 15.18 -5.73
N GLN A 155 -4.18 15.19 -5.27
CA GLN A 155 -5.01 16.40 -5.23
C GLN A 155 -4.47 17.45 -4.24
N GLN A 156 -4.01 17.03 -3.07
CA GLN A 156 -3.58 17.95 -2.01
C GLN A 156 -2.11 18.38 -2.17
N ARG A 157 -1.20 17.42 -2.45
CA ARG A 157 0.24 17.69 -2.53
C ARG A 157 0.73 17.98 -3.94
N GLY A 158 0.04 17.51 -4.97
CA GLY A 158 0.43 17.74 -6.38
C GLY A 158 0.60 19.23 -6.71
N PRO A 159 -0.43 20.08 -6.51
CA PRO A 159 -0.33 21.51 -6.78
C PRO A 159 0.75 22.21 -5.94
N LEU A 160 0.92 21.81 -4.67
CA LEU A 160 1.94 22.39 -3.78
C LEU A 160 3.35 22.05 -4.24
N ALA A 161 3.62 20.77 -4.55
CA ALA A 161 4.90 20.33 -5.07
C ALA A 161 5.21 20.96 -6.43
N LEU A 162 4.20 21.07 -7.29
CA LEU A 162 4.35 21.73 -8.58
C LEU A 162 4.67 23.23 -8.45
N ASN A 163 3.98 23.94 -7.55
CA ASN A 163 4.28 25.34 -7.27
C ASN A 163 5.69 25.53 -6.71
N ALA A 164 6.13 24.64 -5.81
CA ALA A 164 7.50 24.63 -5.30
C ALA A 164 8.52 24.46 -6.44
N LEU A 165 8.28 23.51 -7.36
CA LEU A 165 9.13 23.33 -8.55
C LEU A 165 9.15 24.58 -9.44
N TYR A 166 8.01 25.24 -9.68
CA TYR A 166 7.94 26.50 -10.42
C TYR A 166 8.70 27.65 -9.74
N GLN A 167 8.79 27.64 -8.41
CA GLN A 167 9.56 28.63 -7.64
C GLN A 167 11.06 28.31 -7.60
N GLY A 168 11.50 27.22 -8.21
CA GLY A 168 12.90 26.78 -8.21
C GLY A 168 13.29 25.98 -6.97
N GLU A 169 12.31 25.58 -6.15
CA GLU A 169 12.56 24.68 -5.02
C GLU A 169 12.77 23.24 -5.48
N VAL A 170 13.32 22.43 -4.58
CA VAL A 170 13.61 21.01 -4.81
C VAL A 170 12.61 20.17 -4.02
N VAL A 171 11.91 19.28 -4.72
CA VAL A 171 10.99 18.31 -4.13
C VAL A 171 11.72 16.98 -3.91
N PRO A 172 11.89 16.52 -2.64
CA PRO A 172 12.55 15.26 -2.36
C PRO A 172 11.59 14.07 -2.49
N PHE A 173 12.08 12.99 -3.08
CA PHE A 173 11.44 11.68 -3.11
C PHE A 173 12.36 10.63 -2.51
N HIS A 174 11.84 9.87 -1.57
CA HIS A 174 12.62 8.89 -0.83
C HIS A 174 12.52 7.52 -1.50
N THR A 175 13.63 6.80 -1.57
CA THR A 175 13.65 5.42 -2.05
C THR A 175 13.80 4.45 -0.89
N VAL A 176 13.37 3.22 -1.12
CA VAL A 176 13.51 2.08 -0.20
C VAL A 176 14.10 0.91 -0.97
N GLU A 177 14.70 -0.05 -0.25
CA GLU A 177 15.20 -1.28 -0.86
C GLU A 177 14.05 -1.98 -1.62
N GLY A 178 14.20 -2.11 -2.93
CA GLY A 178 13.22 -2.73 -3.83
C GLY A 178 13.23 -4.24 -3.77
N ASP A 179 12.67 -4.81 -2.71
CA ASP A 179 12.33 -6.22 -2.65
C ASP A 179 11.23 -6.49 -1.60
N ALA A 180 10.77 -7.75 -1.54
CA ALA A 180 9.84 -8.21 -0.51
C ALA A 180 10.39 -8.04 0.92
N ARG A 181 11.69 -7.80 1.13
CA ARG A 181 12.29 -7.60 2.46
C ARG A 181 11.79 -6.32 3.09
N TRP A 182 11.59 -5.25 2.32
CA TRP A 182 10.98 -4.03 2.84
C TRP A 182 9.56 -4.31 3.34
N LEU A 183 8.78 -5.06 2.56
CA LEU A 183 7.45 -5.51 2.97
C LEU A 183 7.50 -6.37 4.24
N TRP A 184 8.43 -7.32 4.33
CA TRP A 184 8.62 -8.16 5.52
C TRP A 184 9.02 -7.33 6.76
N GLN A 185 9.85 -6.30 6.59
CA GLN A 185 10.26 -5.40 7.68
C GLN A 185 9.11 -4.52 8.17
N LEU A 186 8.23 -4.07 7.26
CA LEU A 186 6.98 -3.39 7.59
C LEU A 186 6.04 -4.32 8.38
N LEU A 187 5.88 -5.56 7.93
CA LEU A 187 5.08 -6.58 8.60
C LEU A 187 5.59 -6.88 10.01
N LEU A 188 6.91 -6.95 10.19
CA LEU A 188 7.55 -7.19 11.48
C LEU A 188 7.54 -5.95 12.40
N GLY A 189 7.04 -4.79 11.95
CA GLY A 189 7.05 -3.54 12.71
C GLY A 189 8.44 -2.99 13.00
N LYS A 190 9.48 -3.47 12.30
CA LYS A 190 10.89 -3.24 12.65
C LYS A 190 11.49 -1.94 12.10
N ARG A 191 10.84 -1.28 11.13
CA ARG A 191 11.36 -0.01 10.57
C ARG A 191 10.35 1.14 10.74
N GLN A 192 10.81 2.19 11.41
CA GLN A 192 10.11 3.47 11.50
C GLN A 192 10.47 4.47 10.38
N GLY A 193 11.51 4.22 9.57
CA GLY A 193 11.74 5.06 8.38
C GLY A 193 13.18 5.39 8.07
N THR A 194 13.94 4.44 7.57
CA THR A 194 15.22 4.77 6.91
C THR A 194 15.07 4.59 5.41
N PRO A 195 14.77 5.68 4.67
CA PRO A 195 15.02 5.75 3.23
C PRO A 195 16.46 5.34 2.91
N THR A 196 16.63 4.68 1.77
CA THR A 196 17.94 4.27 1.28
C THR A 196 18.61 5.39 0.51
N GLU A 197 17.84 6.13 -0.29
CA GLU A 197 18.31 7.24 -1.12
C GLU A 197 17.26 8.35 -1.17
N THR A 198 17.66 9.57 -1.53
CA THR A 198 16.73 10.67 -1.80
C THR A 198 16.95 11.20 -3.21
N LEU A 199 15.95 10.99 -4.07
CA LEU A 199 15.86 11.63 -5.38
C LEU A 199 15.42 13.09 -5.18
N ARG A 200 16.10 14.02 -5.84
CA ARG A 200 15.82 15.45 -5.73
C ARG A 200 15.31 15.97 -7.07
N LEU A 201 14.02 16.23 -7.15
CA LEU A 201 13.39 16.77 -8.35
C LEU A 201 13.37 18.29 -8.28
N SER A 202 13.87 18.95 -9.32
CA SER A 202 13.78 20.40 -9.53
C SER A 202 13.20 20.69 -10.92
N ALA A 203 12.90 21.95 -11.22
CA ALA A 203 12.40 22.32 -12.56
C ALA A 203 13.35 21.95 -13.72
N THR A 204 14.66 21.85 -13.46
CA THR A 204 15.69 21.68 -14.50
C THR A 204 16.35 20.31 -14.50
N LEU A 205 16.48 19.68 -13.33
CA LEU A 205 17.17 18.39 -13.20
C LEU A 205 16.52 17.48 -12.17
N LEU A 206 16.67 16.18 -12.40
CA LEU A 206 16.48 15.13 -11.43
C LEU A 206 17.86 14.71 -10.92
N ALA A 207 18.17 15.05 -9.67
CA ALA A 207 19.40 14.65 -9.01
C ALA A 207 19.22 13.33 -8.28
N THR A 208 20.13 12.39 -8.54
CA THR A 208 20.23 11.06 -7.93
C THR A 208 21.65 10.91 -7.37
N GLU A 209 21.91 9.96 -6.48
CA GLU A 209 23.28 9.69 -6.00
C GLU A 209 24.19 9.17 -7.13
N ARG A 210 23.61 8.67 -8.23
CA ARG A 210 24.33 8.12 -9.39
C ARG A 210 24.61 9.16 -10.47
N GLY A 211 24.06 10.36 -10.35
CA GLY A 211 24.20 11.43 -11.34
C GLY A 211 22.93 12.25 -11.53
N ASN A 212 23.07 13.35 -12.28
CA ASN A 212 21.97 14.26 -12.57
C ASN A 212 21.42 14.00 -13.98
N VAL A 213 20.09 13.95 -14.09
CA VAL A 213 19.39 13.83 -15.37
C VAL A 213 18.67 15.14 -15.67
N PRO A 214 19.07 15.90 -16.71
CA PRO A 214 18.38 17.11 -17.10
C PRO A 214 16.94 16.82 -17.57
N LEU A 215 15.97 17.58 -17.06
CA LEU A 215 14.55 17.43 -17.40
C LEU A 215 14.27 17.67 -18.89
N GLU A 216 15.10 18.50 -19.55
CA GLU A 216 15.00 18.76 -20.99
C GLU A 216 15.24 17.53 -21.85
N GLN A 217 16.06 16.59 -21.37
CA GLN A 217 16.38 15.35 -22.06
C GLN A 217 15.25 14.33 -21.93
N ILE A 218 14.46 14.41 -20.85
CA ILE A 218 13.35 13.51 -20.61
C ILE A 218 12.18 13.90 -21.54
N ARG A 219 11.76 12.94 -22.38
CA ARG A 219 10.65 13.08 -23.32
C ARG A 219 9.43 12.26 -22.94
N ALA A 220 9.62 11.14 -22.27
CA ALA A 220 8.53 10.29 -21.81
C ALA A 220 8.84 9.65 -20.45
N VAL A 221 7.78 9.41 -19.69
CA VAL A 221 7.80 8.59 -18.48
C VAL A 221 7.00 7.33 -18.79
N GLU A 222 7.61 6.17 -18.61
CA GLU A 222 6.92 4.89 -18.69
C GLU A 222 6.77 4.28 -17.30
N ASN A 223 5.58 3.77 -16.99
CA ASN A 223 5.34 2.95 -15.81
C ASN A 223 4.85 1.57 -16.25
N HIS A 224 5.73 0.57 -16.18
CA HIS A 224 5.40 -0.80 -16.56
C HIS A 224 5.55 -1.76 -15.38
N PRO A 225 4.57 -2.66 -15.11
CA PRO A 225 4.57 -3.53 -13.93
C PRO A 225 5.84 -4.39 -13.74
N GLN A 226 6.51 -4.76 -14.84
CA GLN A 226 7.73 -5.58 -14.80
C GLN A 226 9.03 -4.77 -14.91
N ARG A 227 8.96 -3.53 -15.42
CA ARG A 227 10.15 -2.75 -15.77
C ARG A 227 10.34 -1.51 -14.90
N GLY A 228 9.38 -1.27 -13.99
CA GLY A 228 9.36 -0.11 -13.10
C GLY A 228 9.02 1.17 -13.83
N ILE A 229 9.47 2.27 -13.21
CA ILE A 229 9.40 3.63 -13.73
C ILE A 229 10.65 3.86 -14.56
N ARG A 230 10.49 4.28 -15.81
CA ARG A 230 11.59 4.60 -16.73
C ARG A 230 11.41 5.99 -17.31
N LEU A 231 12.50 6.75 -17.34
CA LEU A 231 12.58 8.06 -18.00
C LEU A 231 13.32 7.88 -19.31
N LEU A 232 12.68 8.26 -20.41
CA LEU A 232 13.20 8.05 -21.76
C LEU A 232 13.61 9.37 -22.42
N ASP A 233 14.67 9.33 -23.22
CA ASP A 233 15.05 10.42 -24.12
C ASP A 233 14.17 10.45 -25.39
N GLY A 234 14.47 11.37 -26.32
CA GLY A 234 13.74 11.50 -27.58
C GLY A 234 13.96 10.36 -28.57
N GLN A 235 14.95 9.52 -28.32
CA GLN A 235 15.32 8.35 -29.11
C GLN A 235 14.78 7.05 -28.49
N GLY A 236 14.16 7.13 -27.30
CA GLY A 236 13.66 5.99 -26.55
C GLY A 236 14.71 5.29 -25.68
N ASN A 237 15.90 5.88 -25.48
CA ASN A 237 16.89 5.35 -24.56
C ASN A 237 16.52 5.67 -23.12
N VAL A 238 16.86 4.76 -22.20
CA VAL A 238 16.59 4.92 -20.77
C VAL A 238 17.65 5.83 -20.15
N LEU A 239 17.22 7.02 -19.72
CA LEU A 239 18.05 7.96 -18.96
C LEU A 239 18.10 7.62 -17.47
N PHE A 240 16.98 7.13 -16.93
CA PHE A 240 16.85 6.72 -15.54
C PHE A 240 15.81 5.62 -15.39
N ALA A 241 16.03 4.70 -14.45
CA ALA A 241 15.08 3.65 -14.12
C ALA A 241 15.09 3.35 -12.62
N ILE A 242 13.90 3.15 -12.06
CA ILE A 242 13.69 2.74 -10.68
C ILE A 242 12.46 1.83 -10.59
N ASN A 243 12.48 0.84 -9.71
CA ASN A 243 11.29 0.01 -9.51
C ASN A 243 10.19 0.83 -8.82
N TYR A 244 8.93 0.59 -9.19
CA TYR A 244 7.79 1.32 -8.63
C TYR A 244 7.68 1.10 -7.11
N ASP A 245 7.93 -0.12 -6.65
CA ASP A 245 7.94 -0.50 -5.23
C ASP A 245 9.22 -0.07 -4.50
N SER A 246 10.19 0.55 -5.16
CA SER A 246 11.35 1.18 -4.51
C SER A 246 11.17 2.66 -4.24
N LEU A 247 10.11 3.29 -4.77
CA LEU A 247 9.93 4.73 -4.69
C LEU A 247 8.75 5.09 -3.80
N LEU A 248 8.99 5.88 -2.75
CA LEU A 248 7.92 6.43 -1.93
C LEU A 248 7.22 7.55 -2.68
N SER A 249 5.89 7.52 -2.62
CA SER A 249 4.99 8.42 -3.34
C SER A 249 5.24 8.39 -4.85
N ALA A 250 5.45 7.18 -5.39
CA ALA A 250 5.73 6.93 -6.81
C ALA A 250 4.70 7.57 -7.75
N ASP A 251 3.41 7.50 -7.42
CA ASP A 251 2.35 8.07 -8.24
C ASP A 251 2.46 9.62 -8.31
N LEU A 252 2.80 10.28 -7.20
CA LEU A 252 3.05 11.73 -7.17
C LEU A 252 4.30 12.10 -7.99
N PHE A 253 5.37 11.31 -7.89
CA PHE A 253 6.57 11.50 -8.71
C PHE A 253 6.27 11.43 -10.21
N ILE A 254 5.54 10.39 -10.63
CA ILE A 254 5.14 10.20 -12.04
C ILE A 254 4.27 11.38 -12.49
N ALA A 255 3.23 11.72 -11.73
CA ALA A 255 2.30 12.79 -12.09
C ALA A 255 3.01 14.15 -12.25
N LEU A 256 3.96 14.47 -11.36
CA LEU A 256 4.75 15.71 -11.48
C LEU A 256 5.63 15.68 -12.72
N LEU A 257 6.36 14.59 -12.97
CA LEU A 257 7.21 14.48 -14.16
C LEU A 257 6.41 14.55 -15.46
N GLU A 258 5.28 13.85 -15.55
CA GLU A 258 4.38 13.93 -16.69
C GLU A 258 3.93 15.37 -16.92
N HIS A 259 3.47 16.06 -15.87
CA HIS A 259 3.07 17.46 -15.96
C HIS A 259 4.23 18.35 -16.42
N MET A 260 5.43 18.13 -15.90
CA MET A 260 6.63 18.89 -16.25
C MET A 260 7.03 18.70 -17.72
N ILE A 261 6.95 17.46 -18.22
CA ILE A 261 7.27 17.11 -19.61
C ILE A 261 6.25 17.69 -20.58
N HIS A 262 4.96 17.58 -20.27
CA HIS A 262 3.87 18.09 -21.11
C HIS A 262 3.89 19.61 -21.19
N ASN A 263 4.06 20.30 -20.06
CA ASN A 263 4.00 21.76 -20.01
C ASN A 263 5.35 22.43 -20.28
N ARG A 264 6.43 21.65 -20.43
CA ARG A 264 7.81 22.13 -20.60
C ARG A 264 8.07 23.31 -19.66
N ILE A 265 7.97 23.06 -18.35
CA ILE A 265 8.12 24.11 -17.32
C ILE A 265 9.31 24.98 -17.73
N PRO A 266 9.08 26.26 -18.09
CA PRO A 266 10.15 27.08 -18.59
C PRO A 266 11.07 27.35 -17.39
N ALA A 267 12.19 26.64 -17.36
CA ALA A 267 13.30 26.88 -16.43
C ALA A 267 13.86 28.32 -16.53
N TYR A 268 13.37 29.09 -17.49
CA TYR A 268 13.76 30.45 -17.79
C TYR A 268 12.48 31.27 -17.92
N HIS A 269 12.06 31.99 -16.89
CA HIS A 269 11.38 33.30 -16.95
C HIS A 269 11.01 33.74 -15.53
N ASN A 270 12.03 34.04 -14.70
CA ASN A 270 11.87 35.05 -13.67
C ASN A 270 13.00 36.08 -13.81
N PRO A 271 12.81 37.17 -14.59
CA PRO A 271 13.80 38.23 -14.73
C PRO A 271 14.06 39.02 -13.43
N ALA A 272 13.40 38.68 -12.32
CA ALA A 272 13.58 39.36 -11.03
C ALA A 272 14.85 38.94 -10.25
N MET A 273 15.56 37.88 -10.63
CA MET A 273 16.77 37.42 -9.91
C MET A 273 18.11 37.84 -10.54
N THR A 274 18.12 38.47 -11.72
CA THR A 274 19.31 39.14 -12.25
C THR A 274 19.34 40.61 -11.83
N ARG A 275 19.51 40.87 -10.54
CA ARG A 275 20.16 42.12 -10.13
C ARG A 275 21.60 41.78 -9.74
N PRO A 276 22.61 42.21 -10.53
CA PRO A 276 23.97 42.19 -10.02
C PRO A 276 24.01 43.13 -8.81
N SER A 277 24.47 42.61 -7.68
CA SER A 277 24.94 43.43 -6.57
C SER A 277 26.08 44.30 -7.08
N VAL A 278 25.81 45.59 -7.27
CA VAL A 278 26.82 46.64 -7.27
C VAL A 278 27.11 46.98 -5.81
#